data_AF-A0A9D8HR59-F1
#
_entry.id   AF-A0A9D8HR59-F1
#
_cell.length_a   1.000
_cell.length_b   1.000
_cell.length_c   1.000
_cell.angle_alpha   90.00
_cell.angle_beta   90.00
_cell.angle_gamma   90.00
#
_symmetry.space_group_name_H-M   'P 1'
#
loop_
_entity.id
_entity.type
_entity.pdbx_description
1 polymer ?
#
loop_
_entity_poly.entity_id
_entity_poly.type
_entity_poly.pdbx_seq_one_letter_code
_entity_poly.pdbx_strand_id
1 'polypeptide(L)'
;MRQAKTEGSLKTYAVVTDSASDVPAEYAQNFSIYVVPLYIHYNGQEFKDGIDIKSEQIYSLQKEKRAIFMSSSPSPKDFIDVYRILLEKYEKIISIHISSKLSAVIKSARIAADLLKASDRITIFDSLSGTMGTGFMAIAAARAAQKGYDFDRMLEVLEFLRENMRLYGTIDTLRYLRRSGRVPAIARIATGLFRIKP
;
A
#
# COMPACT_ATOMS: atom_id res chain seq x y z
N MET A 1 3.45 10.29 38.83
CA MET A 1 2.56 9.10 38.82
C MET A 1 2.01 8.91 37.42
N ARG A 2 2.57 8.01 36.61
CA ARG A 2 1.98 7.60 35.33
C ARG A 2 1.09 6.39 35.63
N GLN A 3 -0.22 6.56 35.52
CA GLN A 3 -1.16 5.45 35.62
C GLN A 3 -0.92 4.47 34.46
N ALA A 4 -0.87 3.20 34.81
CA ALA A 4 -0.88 2.08 33.90
C ALA A 4 -2.15 2.16 33.02
N LYS A 5 -1.98 2.14 31.70
CA LYS A 5 -3.11 1.93 30.78
C LYS A 5 -3.52 0.46 30.88
N THR A 6 -4.73 0.28 31.35
CA THR A 6 -5.46 -0.97 31.58
C THR A 6 -5.46 -1.88 30.35
N GLU A 7 -5.17 -3.17 30.55
CA GLU A 7 -5.53 -4.24 29.62
C GLU A 7 -7.06 -4.18 29.41
N GLY A 8 -7.48 -3.87 28.18
CA GLY A 8 -8.90 -3.80 27.80
C GLY A 8 -9.32 -2.55 26.99
N SER A 9 -8.49 -1.53 26.84
CA SER A 9 -8.80 -0.37 25.97
C SER A 9 -8.27 -0.56 24.55
N LEU A 10 -9.11 -0.28 23.55
CA LEU A 10 -8.70 -0.28 22.14
C LEU A 10 -7.63 0.79 21.90
N LYS A 11 -6.68 0.49 21.01
CA LYS A 11 -5.72 1.48 20.50
C LYS A 11 -6.42 2.43 19.52
N THR A 12 -5.96 3.67 19.39
CA THR A 12 -6.66 4.72 18.61
C THR A 12 -6.90 4.32 17.15
N TYR A 13 -5.85 3.98 16.40
CA TYR A 13 -6.01 3.44 15.05
C TYR A 13 -4.83 2.58 14.60
N ALA A 14 -5.13 1.62 13.71
CA ALA A 14 -4.13 0.85 12.99
C ALA A 14 -3.82 1.49 11.64
N VAL A 15 -2.63 1.20 11.11
CA VAL A 15 -2.24 1.57 9.76
C VAL A 15 -2.06 0.32 8.92
N VAL A 16 -2.83 0.25 7.83
CA VAL A 16 -2.74 -0.81 6.83
C VAL A 16 -2.21 -0.20 5.55
N THR A 17 -1.38 -0.95 4.82
CA THR A 17 -0.94 -0.61 3.47
C THR A 17 -0.85 -1.87 2.61
N ASP A 18 -0.38 -1.74 1.37
CA ASP A 18 -0.14 -2.87 0.47
C ASP A 18 1.34 -2.99 0.10
N SER A 19 1.76 -4.14 -0.44
CA SER A 19 3.19 -4.38 -0.72
C SER A 19 3.78 -3.42 -1.77
N ALA A 20 2.98 -2.78 -2.62
CA ALA A 20 3.46 -1.79 -3.58
C ALA A 20 3.76 -0.42 -2.93
N SER A 21 3.64 -0.31 -1.61
CA SER A 21 4.13 0.82 -0.82
C SER A 21 5.65 0.79 -0.56
N ASP A 22 6.31 -0.34 -0.84
CA ASP A 22 7.74 -0.58 -0.62
C ASP A 22 8.23 -0.27 0.81
N VAL A 23 7.32 -0.25 1.79
CA VAL A 23 7.69 -0.05 3.20
C VAL A 23 8.65 -1.17 3.61
N PRO A 24 9.88 -0.85 4.08
CA PRO A 24 10.82 -1.88 4.50
C PRO A 24 10.26 -2.68 5.67
N ALA A 25 10.51 -3.99 5.69
CA ALA A 25 9.97 -4.90 6.71
C ALA A 25 10.32 -4.45 8.14
N GLU A 26 11.51 -3.89 8.35
CA GLU A 26 11.92 -3.31 9.64
C GLU A 26 11.00 -2.16 10.07
N TYR A 27 10.67 -1.24 9.16
CA TYR A 27 9.75 -0.14 9.45
C TYR A 27 8.34 -0.66 9.70
N ALA A 28 7.89 -1.66 8.93
CA ALA A 28 6.58 -2.26 9.14
C ALA A 28 6.47 -2.90 10.53
N GLN A 29 7.50 -3.62 10.98
CA GLN A 29 7.56 -4.23 12.31
C GLN A 29 7.63 -3.16 13.41
N ASN A 30 8.60 -2.24 13.32
CA ASN A 30 8.85 -1.21 14.35
C ASN A 30 7.66 -0.26 14.55
N PHE A 31 6.95 0.06 13.48
CA PHE A 31 5.79 0.96 13.52
C PHE A 31 4.44 0.25 13.55
N SER A 32 4.42 -1.09 13.58
CA SER A 32 3.18 -1.89 13.52
C SER A 32 2.31 -1.53 12.31
N ILE A 33 2.93 -1.42 11.13
CA ILE A 33 2.25 -1.24 9.85
C ILE A 33 1.89 -2.62 9.31
N TYR A 34 0.62 -2.81 8.99
CA TYR A 34 0.11 -4.08 8.46
C TYR A 34 0.11 -4.03 6.93
N VAL A 35 0.95 -4.84 6.30
CA VAL A 35 1.11 -4.86 4.83
C VAL A 35 0.29 -6.01 4.24
N VAL A 36 -0.64 -5.68 3.34
CA VAL A 36 -1.40 -6.66 2.56
C VAL A 36 -0.64 -6.95 1.25
N PRO A 37 -0.18 -8.20 1.02
CA PRO A 37 0.63 -8.50 -0.15
C PRO A 37 -0.18 -8.45 -1.44
N LEU A 38 0.38 -7.81 -2.48
CA LEU A 38 -0.05 -8.07 -3.85
C LEU A 38 0.39 -9.48 -4.27
N TYR A 39 -0.12 -9.93 -5.42
CA TYR A 39 0.25 -11.21 -5.99
C TYR A 39 1.08 -11.04 -7.26
N ILE A 40 2.14 -11.83 -7.35
CA ILE A 40 3.02 -11.97 -8.52
C ILE A 40 2.77 -13.34 -9.15
N HIS A 41 2.54 -13.34 -10.46
CA HIS A 41 2.26 -14.53 -11.24
C HIS A 41 3.46 -14.86 -12.11
N TYR A 42 3.97 -16.08 -11.99
CA TYR A 42 5.12 -16.58 -12.73
C TYR A 42 4.98 -18.08 -12.99
N ASN A 43 5.15 -18.51 -14.25
CA ASN A 43 5.08 -19.93 -14.65
C ASN A 43 3.84 -20.69 -14.14
N GLY A 44 2.66 -20.05 -14.21
CA GLY A 44 1.40 -20.66 -13.76
C GLY A 44 1.23 -20.76 -12.25
N GLN A 45 2.16 -20.20 -11.48
CA GLN A 45 2.11 -20.12 -10.03
C GLN A 45 1.87 -18.68 -9.57
N GLU A 46 1.24 -18.54 -8.41
CA GLU A 46 0.96 -17.29 -7.74
C GLU A 46 1.80 -17.19 -6.46
N PHE A 47 2.40 -16.02 -6.24
CA PHE A 47 3.32 -15.74 -5.13
C PHE A 47 2.89 -14.44 -4.46
N LYS A 48 2.88 -14.39 -3.12
CA LYS A 48 2.71 -13.15 -2.37
C LYS A 48 3.98 -12.31 -2.44
N ASP A 49 3.82 -11.08 -2.92
CA ASP A 49 4.89 -10.10 -3.05
C ASP A 49 5.53 -9.76 -1.71
N GLY A 50 6.85 -9.86 -1.63
CA GLY A 50 7.64 -9.63 -0.41
C GLY A 50 7.58 -10.77 0.62
N ILE A 51 6.75 -11.79 0.40
CA ILE A 51 6.60 -12.95 1.29
C ILE A 51 7.12 -14.21 0.61
N ASP A 52 6.46 -14.65 -0.47
CA ASP A 52 6.82 -15.88 -1.20
C ASP A 52 7.87 -15.59 -2.28
N ILE A 53 7.92 -14.35 -2.78
CA ILE A 53 8.90 -13.91 -3.77
C ILE A 53 9.40 -12.49 -3.47
N LYS A 54 10.71 -12.30 -3.59
CA LYS A 54 11.38 -11.00 -3.40
C LYS A 54 11.84 -10.40 -4.73
N SER A 55 12.05 -9.09 -4.76
CA SER A 55 12.47 -8.36 -5.96
C SER A 55 13.77 -8.92 -6.56
N GLU A 56 14.75 -9.31 -5.73
CA GLU A 56 16.02 -9.87 -6.20
C GLU A 56 15.83 -11.20 -6.95
N GLN A 57 14.85 -12.01 -6.52
CA GLN A 57 14.49 -13.25 -7.19
C GLN A 57 13.81 -12.96 -8.53
N ILE A 58 12.89 -11.99 -8.57
CA ILE A 58 12.23 -11.55 -9.81
C ILE A 58 13.28 -11.09 -10.83
N TYR A 59 14.20 -10.20 -10.44
CA TYR A 59 15.24 -9.71 -11.35
C TYR A 59 16.21 -10.81 -11.79
N SER A 60 16.50 -11.79 -10.94
CA SER A 60 17.33 -12.94 -11.30
C SER A 60 16.66 -13.84 -12.33
N LEU A 61 15.40 -14.20 -12.10
CA LEU A 61 14.57 -15.01 -13.00
C LEU A 61 14.27 -14.28 -14.32
N GLN A 62 14.17 -12.94 -14.30
CA GLN A 62 13.90 -12.14 -15.48
C GLN A 62 15.02 -12.19 -16.53
N LYS A 63 16.22 -12.68 -16.17
CA LYS A 63 17.32 -12.95 -17.12
C LYS A 63 17.02 -14.15 -18.02
N GLU A 64 16.08 -15.02 -17.64
CA GLU A 64 15.64 -16.13 -18.48
C GLU A 64 14.88 -15.60 -19.71
N LYS A 65 15.21 -16.11 -20.91
CA LYS A 65 14.72 -15.59 -22.20
C LYS A 65 13.18 -15.54 -22.33
N ARG A 66 12.44 -16.27 -21.50
CA ARG A 66 10.97 -16.36 -21.55
C ARG A 66 10.29 -16.01 -20.22
N ALA A 67 10.99 -15.43 -19.24
CA ALA A 67 10.35 -15.09 -17.98
C ALA A 67 9.23 -14.04 -18.17
N ILE A 68 8.05 -14.34 -17.65
CA ILE A 68 6.86 -13.50 -17.73
C ILE A 68 6.32 -13.32 -16.32
N PHE A 69 6.41 -12.09 -15.82
CA PHE A 69 5.78 -11.70 -14.57
C PHE A 69 4.52 -10.90 -14.88
N MET A 70 3.44 -11.24 -14.20
CA MET A 70 2.22 -10.45 -14.11
C MET A 70 1.93 -10.18 -12.65
N SER A 71 1.13 -9.14 -12.37
CA SER A 71 0.69 -8.84 -11.01
C SER A 71 -0.81 -8.63 -10.96
N SER A 72 -1.40 -9.03 -9.83
CA SER A 72 -2.79 -8.75 -9.46
C SER A 72 -2.88 -8.07 -8.10
N SER A 73 -3.95 -7.30 -7.92
CA SER A 73 -4.28 -6.70 -6.63
C SER A 73 -4.71 -7.78 -5.62
N PRO A 74 -4.61 -7.52 -4.31
CA PRO A 74 -5.18 -8.41 -3.32
C PRO A 74 -6.70 -8.49 -3.49
N SER A 75 -7.29 -9.62 -3.10
CA SER A 75 -8.73 -9.80 -3.10
C SER A 75 -9.38 -9.03 -1.94
N PRO A 76 -10.70 -8.75 -2.00
CA PRO A 76 -11.42 -8.25 -0.83
C PRO A 76 -11.27 -9.15 0.40
N LYS A 77 -11.15 -10.48 0.21
CA LYS A 77 -10.95 -11.43 1.31
C LYS A 77 -9.64 -11.19 2.05
N ASP A 78 -8.55 -10.91 1.33
CA ASP A 78 -7.24 -10.63 1.95
C ASP A 78 -7.32 -9.43 2.91
N PHE A 79 -8.06 -8.38 2.50
CA PHE A 79 -8.33 -7.24 3.34
C PHE A 79 -9.27 -7.56 4.51
N ILE A 80 -10.34 -8.34 4.30
CA ILE A 80 -11.26 -8.76 5.35
C ILE A 80 -10.51 -9.47 6.48
N ASP A 81 -9.61 -10.39 6.13
CA ASP A 81 -8.85 -11.18 7.09
C ASP A 81 -7.96 -10.29 7.98
N VAL A 82 -7.37 -9.24 7.42
CA VAL A 82 -6.58 -8.25 8.17
C VAL A 82 -7.48 -7.33 8.99
N TYR A 83 -8.47 -6.70 8.37
CA TYR A 83 -9.34 -5.71 9.02
C TYR A 83 -10.10 -6.30 10.21
N ARG A 84 -10.61 -7.52 10.10
CA ARG A 84 -11.33 -8.19 11.20
C ARG A 84 -10.47 -8.28 12.46
N ILE A 85 -9.22 -8.73 12.33
CA ILE A 85 -8.27 -8.85 13.44
C ILE A 85 -7.92 -7.49 14.04
N LEU A 86 -7.82 -6.45 13.20
CA LEU A 86 -7.47 -5.11 13.65
C LEU A 86 -8.63 -4.40 14.35
N LEU A 87 -9.87 -4.61 13.90
CA LEU A 87 -11.06 -4.01 14.52
C LEU A 87 -11.33 -4.53 15.95
N GLU A 88 -10.76 -5.66 16.33
CA GLU A 88 -10.76 -6.18 17.70
C GLU A 88 -9.76 -5.46 18.62
N LYS A 89 -8.75 -4.78 18.05
CA LYS A 89 -7.61 -4.19 18.79
C LYS A 89 -7.55 -2.67 18.68
N TYR A 90 -8.17 -2.11 17.66
CA TYR A 90 -8.11 -0.69 17.32
C TYR A 90 -9.51 -0.11 17.10
N GLU A 91 -9.72 1.14 17.52
CA GLU A 91 -11.00 1.84 17.31
C GLU A 91 -11.24 2.10 15.82
N LYS A 92 -10.22 2.59 15.11
CA LYS A 92 -10.27 2.87 13.67
C LYS A 92 -9.11 2.22 12.90
N ILE A 93 -9.23 2.17 11.58
CA ILE A 93 -8.17 1.75 10.64
C ILE A 93 -7.97 2.84 9.60
N ILE A 94 -6.74 3.27 9.37
CA ILE A 94 -6.35 4.05 8.19
C ILE A 94 -5.67 3.09 7.21
N SER A 95 -6.29 2.87 6.05
CA SER A 95 -5.80 1.93 5.04
C SER A 95 -5.29 2.68 3.81
N ILE A 96 -3.97 2.82 3.70
CA ILE A 96 -3.26 3.70 2.76
C ILE A 96 -2.68 2.86 1.62
N HIS A 97 -3.12 3.09 0.38
CA HIS A 97 -2.75 2.20 -0.73
C HIS A 97 -2.17 2.92 -1.94
N ILE A 98 -1.50 2.12 -2.77
CA ILE A 98 -1.08 2.53 -4.12
C ILE A 98 -2.24 3.17 -4.89
N SER A 99 -1.91 4.14 -5.73
CA SER A 99 -2.86 4.94 -6.47
C SER A 99 -3.95 4.09 -7.14
N SER A 100 -5.20 4.51 -6.99
CA SER A 100 -6.33 3.94 -7.75
C SER A 100 -6.16 4.06 -9.27
N LYS A 101 -5.28 4.96 -9.75
CA LYS A 101 -4.93 5.11 -11.16
C LYS A 101 -3.99 4.00 -11.66
N LEU A 102 -3.31 3.29 -10.76
CA LEU A 102 -2.31 2.26 -11.07
C LEU A 102 -2.82 0.84 -10.80
N SER A 103 -3.70 0.67 -9.81
CA SER A 103 -4.10 -0.65 -9.32
C SER A 103 -5.51 -0.65 -8.73
N ALA A 104 -6.13 -1.83 -8.67
CA ALA A 104 -7.46 -2.02 -8.10
C ALA A 104 -7.46 -2.23 -6.58
N VAL A 105 -6.31 -2.05 -5.90
CA VAL A 105 -6.17 -2.26 -4.44
C VAL A 105 -7.22 -1.47 -3.64
N ILE A 106 -7.38 -0.18 -3.95
CA ILE A 106 -8.40 0.68 -3.30
C ILE A 106 -9.80 0.11 -3.46
N LYS A 107 -10.13 -0.46 -4.62
CA LYS A 107 -11.44 -1.07 -4.87
C LYS A 107 -11.63 -2.31 -4.00
N SER A 108 -10.65 -3.21 -3.94
CA SER A 108 -10.70 -4.40 -3.08
C SER A 108 -10.85 -4.03 -1.60
N ALA A 109 -10.08 -3.04 -1.15
CA ALA A 109 -10.09 -2.55 0.23
C ALA A 109 -11.45 -1.92 0.62
N ARG A 110 -12.09 -1.16 -0.28
CA ARG A 110 -13.44 -0.61 -0.06
C ARG A 110 -14.50 -1.71 0.04
N ILE A 111 -14.49 -2.66 -0.90
CA ILE A 111 -15.42 -3.80 -0.87
C ILE A 111 -15.28 -4.58 0.45
N ALA A 112 -14.05 -4.78 0.93
CA ALA A 112 -13.81 -5.43 2.21
C ALA A 112 -14.42 -4.67 3.40
N ALA A 113 -14.26 -3.35 3.45
CA ALA A 113 -14.85 -2.52 4.51
C ALA A 113 -16.39 -2.57 4.49
N ASP A 114 -16.99 -2.54 3.30
CA ASP A 114 -18.45 -2.61 3.12
C ASP A 114 -19.00 -3.99 3.52
N LEU A 115 -18.34 -5.08 3.12
CA LEU A 115 -18.73 -6.45 3.49
C LEU A 115 -18.63 -6.68 5.01
N LEU A 116 -17.67 -6.03 5.68
CA LEU A 116 -17.56 -6.04 7.14
C LEU A 116 -18.55 -5.10 7.84
N LYS A 117 -19.30 -4.27 7.09
CA LYS A 117 -20.16 -3.20 7.63
C LYS A 117 -19.40 -2.29 8.58
N ALA A 118 -18.15 -1.97 8.25
CA ALA A 118 -17.21 -1.21 9.09
C ALA A 118 -16.71 0.06 8.39
N SER A 119 -17.45 0.57 7.40
CA SER A 119 -17.07 1.75 6.61
C SER A 119 -17.01 3.04 7.45
N ASP A 120 -17.59 3.05 8.65
CA ASP A 120 -17.48 4.09 9.68
C ASP A 120 -16.19 4.01 10.51
N ARG A 121 -15.54 2.84 10.55
CA ARG A 121 -14.31 2.56 11.30
C ARG A 121 -13.08 2.39 10.43
N ILE A 122 -13.25 2.20 9.12
CA ILE A 122 -12.14 1.97 8.17
C ILE A 122 -12.12 3.10 7.15
N THR A 123 -11.09 3.94 7.20
CA THR A 123 -10.85 4.98 6.20
C THR A 123 -9.88 4.46 5.14
N ILE A 124 -10.39 4.25 3.93
CA ILE A 124 -9.57 3.89 2.76
C ILE A 124 -9.00 5.16 2.13
N PHE A 125 -7.67 5.31 2.20
CA PHE A 125 -6.93 6.46 1.70
C PHE A 125 -6.19 6.12 0.39
N ASP A 126 -6.60 6.79 -0.68
CA ASP A 126 -5.89 6.75 -1.97
C ASP A 126 -4.69 7.70 -1.92
N SER A 127 -3.49 7.13 -1.90
CA SER A 127 -2.24 7.91 -1.83
C SER A 127 -2.00 8.74 -3.10
N LEU A 128 -2.64 8.41 -4.22
CA LEU A 128 -2.32 8.94 -5.55
C LEU A 128 -0.83 8.85 -5.93
N SER A 129 -0.11 7.95 -5.26
CA SER A 129 1.31 7.68 -5.46
C SER A 129 1.55 6.17 -5.64
N GLY A 130 2.81 5.76 -5.65
CA GLY A 130 3.23 4.36 -5.56
C GLY A 130 4.58 4.29 -4.86
N THR A 131 5.12 3.08 -4.70
CA THR A 131 6.40 2.84 -4.02
C THR A 131 6.47 3.60 -2.69
N MET A 132 7.65 4.08 -2.32
CA MET A 132 7.89 4.86 -1.11
C MET A 132 7.09 6.15 -1.02
N GLY A 133 6.46 6.64 -2.09
CA GLY A 133 5.47 7.71 -1.95
C GLY A 133 4.31 7.25 -1.06
N THR A 134 3.70 6.12 -1.39
CA THR A 134 2.70 5.47 -0.52
C THR A 134 3.31 5.06 0.81
N GLY A 135 4.53 4.50 0.81
CA GLY A 135 5.22 4.05 2.02
C GLY A 135 5.50 5.17 3.04
N PHE A 136 5.91 6.35 2.60
CA PHE A 136 6.16 7.49 3.49
C PHE A 136 4.87 7.97 4.17
N MET A 137 3.74 7.95 3.47
CA MET A 137 2.44 8.25 4.07
C MET A 137 2.08 7.22 5.16
N ALA A 138 2.27 5.92 4.88
CA ALA A 138 2.02 4.86 5.84
C ALA A 138 2.92 4.97 7.09
N ILE A 139 4.22 5.23 6.89
CA ILE A 139 5.18 5.45 7.98
C ILE A 139 4.81 6.69 8.80
N ALA A 140 4.41 7.79 8.16
CA ALA A 140 3.98 9.00 8.86
C ALA A 140 2.75 8.74 9.74
N ALA A 141 1.73 8.07 9.19
CA ALA A 141 0.52 7.70 9.94
C ALA A 141 0.84 6.78 11.12
N ALA A 142 1.71 5.79 10.92
CA ALA A 142 2.02 4.82 11.98
C ALA A 142 2.84 5.44 13.11
N ARG A 143 3.77 6.35 12.78
CA ARG A 143 4.50 7.14 13.78
C ARG A 143 3.58 8.07 14.57
N ALA A 144 2.59 8.67 13.92
CA ALA A 144 1.59 9.51 14.58
C ALA A 144 0.69 8.66 15.52
N ALA A 145 0.27 7.48 15.08
CA ALA A 145 -0.51 6.54 15.88
C ALA A 145 0.23 6.14 17.17
N GLN A 146 1.51 5.79 17.08
CA GLN A 146 2.32 5.44 18.25
C GLN A 146 2.48 6.59 19.25
N LYS A 147 2.46 7.83 18.75
CA LYS A 147 2.51 9.03 19.59
C LYS A 147 1.14 9.46 20.14
N GLY A 148 0.07 8.74 19.81
CA GLY A 148 -1.28 9.03 20.25
C GLY A 148 -1.87 10.30 19.60
N TYR A 149 -1.45 10.62 18.38
CA TYR A 149 -2.04 11.73 17.64
C TYR A 149 -3.47 11.40 17.25
N ASP A 150 -4.31 12.44 17.19
CA ASP A 150 -5.71 12.29 16.80
C ASP A 150 -5.85 11.78 15.36
N PHE A 151 -6.92 11.01 15.12
CA PHE A 151 -7.21 10.39 13.85
C PHE A 151 -7.54 11.41 12.75
N ASP A 152 -8.40 12.38 13.05
CA ASP A 152 -8.87 13.36 12.06
C ASP A 152 -7.72 14.29 11.68
N ARG A 153 -6.90 14.69 12.67
CA ARG A 153 -5.66 15.42 12.39
C ARG A 153 -4.68 14.64 11.54
N MET A 154 -4.63 13.30 11.68
CA MET A 154 -3.78 12.48 10.82
C MET A 154 -4.28 12.44 9.37
N LEU A 155 -5.60 12.46 9.14
CA LEU A 155 -6.14 12.55 7.78
C LEU A 155 -5.72 13.87 7.10
N GLU A 156 -5.75 14.99 7.81
CA GLU A 156 -5.26 16.28 7.28
C GLU A 156 -3.78 16.23 6.90
N VAL A 157 -2.95 15.55 7.70
CA VAL A 157 -1.53 15.37 7.37
C VAL A 157 -1.36 14.49 6.13
N LEU A 158 -2.14 13.42 5.98
CA LEU A 158 -2.08 12.57 4.79
C LEU A 158 -2.50 13.33 3.53
N GLU A 159 -3.53 14.17 3.62
CA GLU A 159 -3.96 15.05 2.54
C GLU A 159 -2.84 16.03 2.14
N PHE A 160 -2.24 16.71 3.11
CA PHE A 160 -1.09 17.58 2.87
C PHE A 160 0.07 16.84 2.19
N LEU A 161 0.43 15.64 2.68
CA LEU A 161 1.48 14.83 2.08
C LEU A 161 1.14 14.44 0.63
N ARG A 162 -0.11 14.07 0.36
CA ARG A 162 -0.58 13.74 -0.99
C ARG A 162 -0.45 14.90 -1.96
N GLU A 163 -0.77 16.11 -1.52
CA GLU A 163 -0.70 17.31 -2.36
C GLU A 163 0.73 17.80 -2.61
N ASN A 164 1.65 17.57 -1.67
CA ASN A 164 2.99 18.15 -1.69
C ASN A 164 4.10 17.16 -2.08
N MET A 165 3.83 15.86 -2.06
CA MET A 165 4.81 14.86 -2.45
C MET A 165 4.86 14.68 -3.97
N ARG A 166 6.07 14.53 -4.50
CA ARG A 166 6.32 14.25 -5.92
C ARG A 166 7.21 13.02 -6.03
N LEU A 167 6.80 12.10 -6.90
CA LEU A 167 7.55 10.89 -7.22
C LEU A 167 8.08 11.02 -8.64
N TYR A 168 9.40 10.97 -8.80
CA TYR A 168 10.09 10.93 -10.08
C TYR A 168 10.87 9.63 -10.17
N GLY A 169 10.87 9.02 -11.35
CA GLY A 169 11.62 7.81 -11.62
C GLY A 169 11.86 7.70 -13.12
N THR A 170 12.92 6.99 -13.47
CA THR A 170 13.28 6.69 -14.87
C THR A 170 13.25 5.19 -15.10
N ILE A 171 13.11 4.79 -16.35
CA ILE A 171 13.08 3.38 -16.74
C ILE A 171 13.98 3.15 -17.96
N ASP A 172 14.75 2.06 -17.91
CA ASP A 172 15.58 1.66 -19.05
C ASP A 172 14.73 1.31 -20.29
N THR A 173 13.53 0.77 -20.06
CA THR A 173 12.64 0.33 -21.13
C THR A 173 11.15 0.37 -20.76
N LEU A 174 10.32 0.80 -21.72
CA LEU A 174 8.86 0.74 -21.64
C LEU A 174 8.29 -0.68 -21.81
N ARG A 175 9.12 -1.67 -22.15
CA ARG A 175 8.70 -3.05 -22.45
C ARG A 175 7.81 -3.63 -21.33
N TYR A 176 8.23 -3.50 -20.08
CA TYR A 176 7.54 -4.09 -18.95
C TYR A 176 6.24 -3.37 -18.61
N LEU A 177 6.21 -2.04 -18.73
CA LEU A 177 4.99 -1.25 -18.57
C LEU A 177 3.95 -1.56 -19.65
N ARG A 178 4.38 -1.75 -20.90
CA ARG A 178 3.49 -2.12 -22.00
C ARG A 178 2.86 -3.47 -21.75
N ARG A 179 3.71 -4.44 -21.38
CA ARG A 179 3.28 -5.80 -21.06
C ARG A 179 2.30 -5.86 -19.92
N SER A 180 2.52 -5.07 -18.87
CA SER A 180 1.63 -5.02 -17.72
C SER A 180 0.35 -4.23 -18.01
N GLY A 181 0.27 -3.47 -19.10
CA GLY A 181 -0.88 -2.62 -19.41
C GLY A 181 -0.91 -1.30 -18.64
N ARG A 182 0.16 -0.96 -17.90
CA ARG A 182 0.23 0.26 -17.07
C ARG A 182 0.84 1.48 -17.80
N VAL A 183 1.16 1.38 -19.10
CA VAL A 183 1.59 2.54 -19.90
C VAL A 183 0.58 3.69 -19.90
N PRO A 184 -0.72 3.47 -20.17
CA PRO A 184 -1.69 4.58 -20.17
C PRO A 184 -1.78 5.26 -18.79
N ALA A 185 -1.68 4.48 -17.71
CA ALA A 185 -1.70 5.01 -16.35
C ALA A 185 -0.49 5.91 -16.06
N ILE A 186 0.72 5.47 -16.44
CA ILE A 186 1.95 6.25 -16.25
C ILE A 186 2.04 7.45 -17.20
N ALA A 187 1.59 7.31 -18.45
CA ALA A 187 1.51 8.42 -19.40
C ALA A 187 0.56 9.53 -18.93
N ARG A 188 -0.52 9.18 -18.22
CA ARG A 188 -1.44 10.15 -17.59
C ARG A 188 -0.83 10.86 -16.37
N ILE A 189 0.19 10.27 -15.75
CA ILE A 189 0.94 10.89 -14.65
C ILE A 189 2.03 11.83 -15.22
N ALA A 190 2.57 11.53 -16.40
CA ALA A 190 3.61 12.31 -17.08
C ALA A 190 3.12 13.62 -17.73
N THR A 191 2.18 14.34 -17.11
CA THR A 191 1.73 15.66 -17.59
C THR A 191 2.80 16.72 -17.31
N GLY A 192 3.68 16.95 -18.28
CA GLY A 192 4.53 18.15 -18.35
C GLY A 192 5.91 17.90 -18.95
N LEU A 193 6.07 18.30 -20.22
CA LEU A 193 7.31 18.48 -20.99
C LEU A 193 8.01 17.24 -21.59
N PHE A 194 7.95 17.25 -22.93
CA PHE A 194 8.96 16.83 -23.90
C PHE A 194 9.46 15.38 -23.96
N ARG A 195 9.37 14.86 -25.19
CA ARG A 195 10.22 13.87 -25.86
C ARG A 195 11.65 13.79 -25.32
N ILE A 196 11.82 13.16 -24.18
CA ILE A 196 13.07 12.60 -23.68
C ILE A 196 12.66 11.26 -23.06
N LYS A 197 13.57 10.28 -23.06
CA LYS A 197 13.34 9.03 -22.34
C LYS A 197 12.86 9.38 -20.92
N PRO A 198 11.69 8.89 -20.47
CA PRO A 198 11.21 9.15 -19.12
C PRO A 198 12.08 8.43 -18.09
#